data_AF-A0AAU5DJ43-F1
#
_entry.id   AF-A0AAU5DJ43-F1
#
_cell.length_a   1.000
_cell.length_b   1.000
_cell.length_c   1.000
_cell.angle_alpha   90.00
_cell.angle_beta   90.00
_cell.angle_gamma   90.00
#
_symmetry.space_group_name_H-M   'P 1'
#
loop_
_entity.id
_entity.type
_entity.pdbx_description
1 polymer ?
#
loop_
_entity_poly.entity_id
_entity_poly.type
_entity_poly.pdbx_seq_one_letter_code
_entity_poly.pdbx_strand_id
1 'polypeptide(L)'
;MSLDHSFFAVYGAELPGADWEHVYDRLEDLRRTQGPAGDTEDVQLFTVSGDRDPSRVVIGADVVSFAPGSCKPVRDFIPSPKRDKALRRAAAFVGHAEPVEPGWLFVYDLS
;
A
#
# COMPACT_ATOMS: atom_id res chain seq x y z
N MET A 1 18.98 -23.04 0.79
CA MET A 1 18.31 -21.96 0.06
C MET A 1 18.09 -20.85 1.07
N SER A 2 18.65 -19.66 0.84
CA SER A 2 18.37 -18.48 1.68
C SER A 2 16.99 -17.97 1.26
N LEU A 3 16.10 -17.76 2.22
CA LEU A 3 14.87 -17.02 1.95
C LEU A 3 15.29 -15.56 1.73
N ASP A 4 14.97 -14.98 0.58
CA ASP A 4 15.26 -13.57 0.30
C ASP A 4 14.21 -12.73 1.00
N HIS A 5 14.52 -12.34 2.23
CA HIS A 5 13.64 -11.55 3.07
C HIS A 5 13.72 -10.08 2.68
N SER A 6 12.62 -9.53 2.16
CA SER A 6 12.50 -8.10 1.87
C SER A 6 11.58 -7.43 2.89
N PHE A 7 12.11 -6.40 3.55
CA PHE A 7 11.35 -5.53 4.43
C PHE A 7 11.01 -4.24 3.69
N PHE A 8 9.77 -3.80 3.80
CA PHE A 8 9.27 -2.60 3.16
C PHE A 8 8.56 -1.69 4.17
N ALA A 9 8.72 -0.38 4.00
CA ALA A 9 7.82 0.60 4.57
C ALA A 9 6.97 1.14 3.43
N VAL A 10 5.66 1.00 3.56
CA VAL A 10 4.67 1.41 2.57
C VAL A 10 3.95 2.63 3.12
N TYR A 11 3.89 3.73 2.37
CA TYR A 11 2.97 4.81 2.69
C TYR A 11 1.60 4.44 2.17
N GLY A 12 0.75 3.90 3.03
CA GLY A 12 -0.48 3.25 2.62
C GLY A 12 -1.64 3.41 3.58
N ALA A 13 -2.76 2.82 3.18
CA ALA A 13 -3.96 2.73 3.98
C ALA A 13 -4.48 1.29 3.93
N GLU A 14 -4.82 0.75 5.10
CA GLU A 14 -5.46 -0.56 5.20
C GLU A 14 -6.95 -0.44 4.83
N LEU A 15 -7.46 -1.46 4.15
CA LEU A 15 -8.86 -1.61 3.73
C LEU A 15 -9.48 -2.80 4.49
N PRO A 16 -10.01 -2.60 5.70
CA PRO A 16 -10.55 -3.70 6.51
C PRO A 16 -11.69 -4.41 5.79
N GLY A 17 -11.64 -5.74 5.78
CA GLY A 17 -12.66 -6.58 5.14
C GLY A 17 -12.68 -6.51 3.61
N ALA A 18 -11.69 -5.87 2.98
CA ALA A 18 -11.57 -5.86 1.54
C ALA A 18 -11.13 -7.22 1.00
N ASP A 19 -11.67 -7.58 -0.16
CA ASP A 19 -11.19 -8.71 -0.96
C ASP A 19 -10.06 -8.23 -1.88
N TRP A 20 -8.92 -8.93 -1.87
CA TRP A 20 -7.72 -8.48 -2.58
C TRP A 20 -7.88 -8.56 -4.10
N GLU A 21 -8.62 -9.55 -4.62
CA GLU A 21 -8.87 -9.69 -6.07
C GLU A 21 -9.73 -8.53 -6.55
N HIS A 22 -10.79 -8.21 -5.80
CA HIS A 22 -11.63 -7.06 -6.08
C HIS A 22 -10.84 -5.75 -6.09
N VAL A 23 -10.01 -5.51 -5.07
CA VAL A 23 -9.20 -4.29 -5.00
C VAL A 23 -8.20 -4.22 -6.14
N TYR A 24 -7.56 -5.34 -6.50
CA TYR A 24 -6.64 -5.41 -7.63
C TYR A 24 -7.30 -4.97 -8.93
N ASP A 25 -8.44 -5.59 -9.28
CA ASP A 25 -9.17 -5.30 -10.52
C ASP A 25 -9.59 -3.83 -10.60
N ARG A 26 -10.06 -3.27 -9.48
CA ARG A 26 -10.49 -1.88 -9.41
C ARG A 26 -9.32 -0.90 -9.51
N LEU A 27 -8.14 -1.23 -8.97
CA LEU A 27 -6.94 -0.41 -9.18
C LEU A 27 -6.46 -0.46 -10.62
N GLU A 28 -6.54 -1.61 -11.28
CA GLU A 28 -6.24 -1.73 -12.71
C GLU A 28 -7.21 -0.91 -13.57
N ASP A 29 -8.51 -0.90 -13.23
CA ASP A 29 -9.49 -0.02 -13.87
C ASP A 29 -9.15 1.46 -13.65
N LEU A 30 -8.77 1.84 -12.43
CA LEU A 30 -8.35 3.21 -12.12
C LEU A 30 -7.18 3.63 -13.01
N ARG A 31 -6.14 2.79 -13.13
CA ARG A 31 -4.98 3.03 -14.00
C ARG A 31 -5.39 3.22 -15.47
N ARG A 32 -6.31 2.39 -15.97
CA ARG A 32 -6.84 2.50 -17.34
C ARG A 32 -7.60 3.81 -17.57
N THR A 33 -8.38 4.27 -16.59
CA THR A 33 -9.17 5.51 -16.73
C THR A 33 -8.32 6.79 -16.72
N GLN A 34 -7.13 6.76 -16.12
CA GLN A 34 -6.25 7.93 -16.01
C GLN A 34 -5.42 8.20 -17.29
N GLY A 35 -5.38 7.26 -18.24
CA GLY A 35 -4.69 7.40 -19.52
C GLY A 35 -3.14 7.54 -19.39
N PRO A 36 -2.42 7.58 -20.52
CA PRO A 36 -0.94 7.58 -20.53
C PRO A 36 -0.28 8.89 -20.06
N ALA A 37 -1.06 9.96 -19.86
CA ALA A 37 -0.57 11.31 -19.54
C ALA A 37 -1.12 11.88 -18.22
N GLY A 38 -1.92 11.11 -17.48
CA GLY A 38 -2.46 11.55 -16.19
C GLY A 38 -1.36 11.59 -15.14
N ASP A 39 -1.39 12.63 -14.29
CA ASP A 39 -0.73 12.65 -12.98
C ASP A 39 -1.07 11.35 -12.25
N THR A 40 -0.22 10.34 -12.42
CA THR A 40 -0.55 8.96 -12.07
C THR A 40 -0.48 8.87 -10.58
N GLU A 41 -1.63 8.60 -9.96
CA GLU A 41 -1.64 8.12 -8.59
C GLU A 41 -1.07 6.71 -8.65
N ASP A 42 0.26 6.58 -8.46
CA ASP A 42 0.97 5.30 -8.43
C ASP A 42 0.62 4.55 -7.13
N VAL A 43 -0.66 4.20 -7.01
CA VAL A 43 -1.21 3.42 -5.93
C VAL A 43 -1.11 1.95 -6.34
N GLN A 44 -0.51 1.17 -5.46
CA GLN A 44 -0.23 -0.25 -5.65
C GLN A 44 -0.91 -1.06 -4.55
N LEU A 45 -1.27 -2.30 -4.87
CA LEU A 45 -1.84 -3.25 -3.93
C LEU A 45 -0.73 -3.97 -3.18
N PHE A 46 -0.88 -4.08 -1.86
CA PHE A 46 -0.06 -4.88 -0.97
C PHE A 46 -0.98 -5.81 -0.17
N THR A 47 -0.56 -7.05 0.02
CA THR A 47 -1.19 -7.95 0.98
C THR A 47 -0.21 -8.18 2.13
N VAL A 48 -0.68 -8.04 3.37
CA VAL A 48 0.14 -8.21 4.56
C VAL A 48 -0.34 -9.45 5.29
N SER A 49 0.39 -10.54 5.13
CA SER A 49 0.20 -11.78 5.88
C SER A 49 0.52 -11.54 7.35
N GLY A 50 -0.44 -11.79 8.24
CA GLY A 50 -0.23 -11.76 9.69
C GLY A 50 -0.26 -13.18 10.28
N ASP A 51 0.37 -13.37 11.43
CA ASP A 51 0.47 -14.70 12.08
C ASP A 51 -0.88 -15.31 12.49
N ARG A 52 -2.00 -14.55 12.50
CA ARG A 52 -3.27 -14.98 13.12
C ARG A 52 -4.59 -14.54 12.46
N ASP A 53 -4.59 -13.91 11.28
CA ASP A 53 -5.82 -13.40 10.63
C ASP A 53 -5.71 -13.46 9.09
N PRO A 54 -6.82 -13.34 8.34
CA PRO A 54 -6.75 -13.30 6.88
C PRO A 54 -5.86 -12.14 6.42
N SER A 55 -5.17 -12.33 5.30
CA SER A 55 -4.24 -11.36 4.73
C SER A 55 -4.87 -9.97 4.69
N ARG A 56 -4.21 -8.99 5.32
CA ARG A 56 -4.69 -7.60 5.34
C ARG A 56 -4.44 -6.97 3.98
N VAL A 57 -5.45 -6.28 3.46
CA VAL A 57 -5.36 -5.57 2.17
C VAL A 57 -4.93 -4.13 2.43
N VAL A 58 -3.84 -3.74 1.80
CA VAL A 58 -3.27 -2.38 1.89
C VAL A 58 -3.12 -1.82 0.49
N ILE A 59 -3.50 -0.56 0.32
CA ILE A 59 -3.13 0.21 -0.87
C ILE A 59 -2.01 1.19 -0.49
N GLY A 60 -0.97 1.30 -1.31
CA GLY A 60 0.23 2.08 -1.02
C GLY A 60 0.57 3.04 -2.14
N ALA A 61 0.95 4.27 -1.80
CA ALA A 61 1.32 5.35 -2.72
C ALA A 61 2.83 5.67 -2.72
N ASP A 62 3.62 4.96 -1.89
CA ASP A 62 5.07 5.01 -1.86
C ASP A 62 5.63 3.77 -1.16
N VAL A 63 6.84 3.34 -1.53
CA VAL A 63 7.53 2.17 -0.95
C VAL A 63 9.00 2.48 -0.70
N VAL A 64 9.47 2.12 0.48
CA VAL A 64 10.89 2.16 0.84
C VAL A 64 11.34 0.75 1.18
N SER A 65 12.29 0.20 0.43
CA SER A 65 12.94 -1.07 0.76
C SER A 65 14.05 -0.88 1.78
N PHE A 66 14.23 -1.90 2.63
CA PHE A 66 15.32 -1.98 3.59
C PHE A 66 16.24 -3.14 3.25
N ALA A 67 17.55 -2.89 3.30
CA ALA A 67 18.51 -3.97 3.29
C ALA A 67 18.42 -4.75 4.63
N PRO A 68 18.63 -6.07 4.64
CA PRO A 68 18.70 -6.84 5.88
C PRO A 68 19.70 -6.21 6.87
N GLY A 69 19.27 -6.05 8.12
CA GLY A 69 20.09 -5.43 9.18
C GLY A 69 20.23 -3.91 9.12
N SER A 70 19.57 -3.23 8.17
CA SER A 70 19.53 -1.76 8.13
C SER A 70 18.48 -1.19 9.07
N CYS A 71 18.80 -0.07 9.71
CA CYS A 71 17.89 0.72 10.52
C CYS A 71 17.72 2.10 9.88
N LYS A 72 16.48 2.58 9.75
CA LYS A 72 16.21 3.99 9.44
C LYS A 72 15.51 4.67 10.61
N PRO A 73 15.85 5.94 10.90
CA PRO A 73 15.18 6.67 11.96
C PRO A 73 13.73 7.00 11.57
N VAL A 74 12.83 6.95 12.55
CA VAL A 74 11.39 7.23 12.37
C VAL A 74 11.14 8.60 11.72
N ARG A 75 12.03 9.58 11.95
CA ARG A 75 11.94 10.93 11.37
C ARG A 75 12.00 10.97 9.84
N ASP A 76 12.52 9.92 9.19
CA ASP A 76 12.60 9.85 7.74
C ASP A 76 11.24 9.44 7.12
N PHE A 77 10.27 9.05 7.95
CA PHE A 77 8.93 8.61 7.56
C PHE A 77 7.92 9.75 7.76
N ILE A 78 8.04 10.77 6.92
CA ILE A 78 7.23 11.99 7.04
C ILE A 78 5.83 11.75 6.45
N PRO A 79 4.76 12.16 7.15
CA PRO A 79 3.40 12.21 6.59
C PRO A 79 3.32 13.10 5.36
N SER A 80 2.43 12.76 4.42
CA SER A 80 2.27 13.49 3.17
C SER A 80 0.80 13.73 2.85
N PRO A 81 0.27 14.95 3.05
CA PRO A 81 -1.11 15.28 2.73
C PRO A 81 -1.47 15.05 1.25
N LYS A 82 -0.48 15.11 0.35
CA LYS A 82 -0.67 14.78 -1.08
C LYS A 82 -0.95 13.28 -1.24
N ARG A 83 -0.18 12.42 -0.58
CA ARG A 83 -0.36 10.97 -0.62
C ARG A 83 -1.63 10.54 0.09
N ASP A 84 -2.01 11.19 1.19
CA ASP A 84 -3.27 10.91 1.88
C ASP A 84 -4.47 11.12 0.97
N LYS A 85 -4.47 12.23 0.21
CA LYS A 85 -5.54 12.52 -0.76
C LYS A 85 -5.59 11.46 -1.86
N ALA A 86 -4.45 11.03 -2.37
CA ALA A 86 -4.38 9.98 -3.39
C ALA A 86 -4.91 8.65 -2.86
N LEU A 87 -4.46 8.23 -1.66
CA LEU A 87 -4.92 7.00 -1.02
C LEU A 87 -6.42 7.03 -0.72
N ARG A 88 -6.96 8.16 -0.23
CA ARG A 88 -8.40 8.30 0.01
C ARG A 88 -9.22 8.25 -1.28
N ARG A 89 -8.73 8.87 -2.38
CA ARG A 89 -9.40 8.78 -3.69
C ARG A 89 -9.38 7.37 -4.25
N ALA A 90 -8.22 6.70 -4.19
CA ALA A 90 -8.09 5.31 -4.62
C ALA A 90 -8.98 4.39 -3.78
N ALA A 91 -8.98 4.53 -2.45
CA ALA A 91 -9.85 3.78 -1.54
C ALA A 91 -11.34 3.96 -1.91
N ALA A 92 -11.79 5.20 -2.11
CA ALA A 92 -13.15 5.48 -2.53
C ALA A 92 -13.48 4.85 -3.90
N PHE A 93 -12.55 4.86 -4.85
CA PHE A 93 -12.74 4.27 -6.18
C PHE A 93 -12.92 2.74 -6.13
N VAL A 94 -12.18 2.08 -5.24
CA VAL A 94 -12.27 0.63 -5.01
C VAL A 94 -13.42 0.24 -4.06
N GLY A 95 -14.28 1.19 -3.68
CA GLY A 95 -15.48 0.92 -2.88
C GLY A 95 -15.31 1.05 -1.36
N HIS A 96 -14.17 1.56 -0.89
CA HIS A 96 -13.85 1.73 0.54
C HIS A 96 -13.76 3.21 0.90
N ALA A 97 -14.91 3.82 1.24
CA ALA A 97 -15.00 5.24 1.57
C ALA A 97 -14.30 5.62 2.90
N GLU A 98 -14.15 4.65 3.80
CA GLU A 98 -13.52 4.82 5.12
C GLU A 98 -12.33 3.87 5.29
N PRO A 99 -11.22 4.09 4.57
CA PRO A 99 -9.99 3.35 4.84
C PRO A 99 -9.43 3.72 6.22
N VAL A 100 -8.60 2.85 6.80
CA VAL A 100 -7.78 3.21 7.96
C VAL A 100 -6.93 4.43 7.62
N GLU A 101 -6.62 5.26 8.62
CA GLU A 101 -5.88 6.50 8.41
C GLU A 101 -4.56 6.25 7.63
N PRO A 102 -4.34 6.96 6.50
CA PRO A 102 -3.11 6.82 5.72
C PRO A 102 -1.86 7.08 6.55
N GLY A 103 -0.82 6.27 6.35
CA GLY A 103 0.44 6.42 7.06
C GLY A 103 1.49 5.40 6.64
N TRP A 104 2.61 5.40 7.36
CA TRP A 104 3.68 4.43 7.11
C TRP A 104 3.38 3.10 7.79
N LEU A 105 3.27 2.05 6.99
CA LEU A 105 3.02 0.67 7.39
C LEU A 105 4.28 -0.16 7.11
N PHE A 106 4.72 -0.95 8.09
CA PHE A 106 5.80 -1.90 7.89
C PHE A 106 5.24 -3.21 7.35
N VAL A 107 5.66 -3.57 6.14
CA VAL A 107 5.25 -4.78 5.43
C VAL A 107 6.46 -5.67 5.26
N TYR A 108 6.28 -6.96 5.50
CA TYR A 108 7.30 -7.97 5.34
C TYR A 108 6.85 -8.95 4.26
N ASP A 109 7.72 -9.19 3.27
CA ASP A 109 7.48 -10.17 2.23
C ASP A 109 8.29 -11.45 2.51
N LEU A 110 7.59 -12.57 2.52
CA LEU A 110 8.16 -13.92 2.58
C LEU A 110 8.08 -14.52 1.19
N SER A 111 9.10 -14.24 0.36
CA SER A 111 9.26 -14.84 -0.97
C SER A 111 10.10 -16.12 -0.95
#